data_AF-A0A093YMS4-F1
#
_entry.id   AF-A0A093YMS4-F1
#
_cell.length_a   1.000
_cell.length_b   1.000
_cell.length_c   1.000
_cell.angle_alpha   90.00
_cell.angle_beta   90.00
_cell.angle_gamma   90.00
#
_symmetry.space_group_name_H-M   'P 1'
#
loop_
_entity.id
_entity.type
_entity.pdbx_description
1 polymer ?
#
loop_
_entity_poly.entity_id
_entity_poly.type
_entity_poly.pdbx_seq_one_letter_code
_entity_poly.pdbx_strand_id
1 'polypeptide(L)'
;MRRTALVLPVEDVEVTVQWRITLDWTGEAEHAISASARVPRSWHEQDERRSLAKVPEMFRKLVESRGPVVAIRARLINLLHQLRMRSRDIIEGEYAETETEEE
;
A
#
# COMPACT_ATOMS: atom_id res chain seq x y z
N MET A 1 -22.82 -11.47 7.49
CA MET A 1 -21.45 -10.94 7.36
C MET A 1 -21.50 -9.62 6.60
N ARG A 2 -20.98 -8.52 7.15
CA ARG A 2 -20.89 -7.23 6.47
C ARG A 2 -19.42 -6.91 6.23
N ARG A 3 -19.05 -6.64 4.97
CA ARG A 3 -17.70 -6.23 4.58
C ARG A 3 -17.79 -4.84 3.97
N THR A 4 -16.99 -3.93 4.50
CA THR A 4 -16.82 -2.58 3.95
C THR A 4 -15.38 -2.45 3.50
N ALA A 5 -15.15 -1.92 2.30
CA ALA A 5 -13.82 -1.67 1.78
C ALA A 5 -13.70 -0.21 1.31
N LEU A 6 -12.56 0.40 1.62
CA LEU A 6 -12.15 1.67 1.03
C LEU A 6 -11.02 1.36 0.04
N VAL A 7 -11.25 1.73 -1.22
CA VAL A 7 -10.28 1.58 -2.31
C VAL A 7 -9.80 2.96 -2.71
N LEU A 8 -8.50 3.19 -2.67
CA LEU A 8 -7.87 4.44 -3.05
C LEU A 8 -6.97 4.20 -4.27
N PRO A 9 -7.47 4.49 -5.49
CA PRO A 9 -6.66 4.41 -6.69
C PRO A 9 -5.78 5.66 -6.82
N VAL A 10 -4.49 5.46 -7.11
CA VAL A 10 -3.53 6.50 -7.48
C VAL A 10 -2.74 5.94 -8.67
N GLU A 11 -3.07 6.40 -9.89
CA GLU A 11 -2.53 5.86 -11.14
C GLU A 11 -2.71 4.32 -11.19
N ASP A 12 -1.63 3.57 -11.36
CA ASP A 12 -1.62 2.09 -11.39
C ASP A 12 -1.50 1.43 -10.01
N VAL A 13 -1.59 2.23 -8.93
CA VAL A 13 -1.49 1.76 -7.55
C VAL A 13 -2.84 1.80 -6.87
N GLU A 14 -3.20 0.71 -6.21
CA GLU A 14 -4.44 0.60 -5.44
C GLU A 14 -4.11 0.27 -3.98
N VAL A 15 -4.66 1.05 -3.05
CA VAL A 15 -4.73 0.65 -1.63
C VAL A 15 -6.14 0.22 -1.32
N THR A 16 -6.25 -0.98 -0.80
CA THR A 16 -7.51 -1.53 -0.32
C THR A 16 -7.42 -1.71 1.20
N VAL A 17 -8.26 -0.99 1.93
CA VAL A 17 -8.48 -1.18 3.38
C VAL A 17 -9.81 -1.88 3.56
N GLN A 18 -9.82 -3.03 4.23
CA GLN A 18 -11.03 -3.82 4.46
C GLN A 18 -11.36 -3.89 5.94
N TRP A 19 -12.64 -3.73 6.25
CA TRP A 19 -13.20 -3.95 7.57
C TRP A 19 -14.25 -5.06 7.47
N ARG A 20 -14.05 -6.10 8.27
CA ARG A 20 -14.97 -7.22 8.44
C ARG A 20 -15.47 -7.24 9.88
N ILE A 21 -16.78 -7.34 10.03
CA ILE A 21 -17.44 -7.59 11.31
C ILE A 21 -18.08 -8.97 11.24
N THR A 22 -17.71 -9.83 12.16
CA THR A 22 -18.21 -11.20 12.33
C THR A 22 -18.80 -11.34 13.72
N LEU A 23 -19.94 -12.01 13.82
CA LEU A 23 -20.44 -12.47 15.10
C LEU A 23 -19.84 -13.84 15.35
N ASP A 24 -19.26 -14.02 16.52
CA ASP A 24 -18.85 -15.34 16.97
C ASP A 24 -20.07 -16.18 17.39
N TRP A 25 -19.82 -17.38 17.88
CA TRP A 25 -20.89 -18.28 18.34
C TRP A 25 -21.53 -17.82 19.66
N THR A 26 -20.91 -16.89 20.40
CA THR A 26 -21.45 -16.31 21.64
C THR A 26 -22.35 -15.10 21.37
N GLY A 27 -22.33 -14.56 20.15
CA GLY A 27 -23.04 -13.34 19.78
C GLY A 27 -22.21 -12.07 20.02
N GLU A 28 -20.92 -12.20 20.34
CA GLU A 28 -19.99 -11.09 20.41
C GLU A 28 -19.54 -10.67 19.01
N ALA A 29 -19.49 -9.36 18.78
CA ALA A 29 -19.04 -8.79 17.52
C ALA A 29 -17.51 -8.71 17.48
N GLU A 30 -16.88 -9.62 16.75
CA GLU A 30 -15.48 -9.53 16.36
C GLU A 30 -15.32 -8.58 15.16
N HIS A 31 -14.30 -7.73 15.23
CA HIS A 31 -13.95 -6.83 14.14
C HIS A 31 -12.51 -7.07 13.68
N ALA A 32 -12.33 -7.29 12.38
CA ALA A 32 -11.03 -7.45 11.75
C ALA A 32 -10.83 -6.35 10.71
N ILE A 33 -9.70 -5.64 10.80
CA ILE A 33 -9.26 -4.66 9.81
C ILE A 33 -7.99 -5.17 9.12
N SER A 34 -7.93 -5.04 7.80
CA SER A 34 -6.76 -5.38 7.00
C SER A 34 -6.49 -4.31 5.95
N ALA A 35 -5.24 -4.25 5.47
CA ALA A 35 -4.88 -3.43 4.33
C ALA A 35 -4.01 -4.24 3.36
N SER A 36 -4.24 -3.99 2.07
CA SER A 36 -3.45 -4.52 0.96
C SER A 36 -3.12 -3.40 -0.01
N ALA A 37 -2.00 -3.53 -0.70
CA ALA A 37 -1.66 -2.67 -1.82
C ALA A 37 -1.50 -3.54 -3.07
N ARG A 38 -2.10 -3.13 -4.18
CA ARG A 38 -1.79 -3.63 -5.51
C ARG A 38 -0.95 -2.56 -6.20
N VAL A 39 0.16 -2.99 -6.78
CA VAL A 39 1.13 -2.12 -7.46
C VAL A 39 1.50 -2.75 -8.80
N PRO A 40 2.05 -1.97 -9.75
CA PRO A 40 2.55 -2.51 -11.01
C PRO A 40 3.53 -3.67 -10.82
N ARG A 41 3.54 -4.62 -11.75
CA ARG A 41 4.42 -5.79 -11.69
C ARG A 41 5.90 -5.40 -11.70
N SER A 42 6.26 -4.41 -12.52
CA SER A 42 7.62 -3.84 -12.56
C SER A 42 8.10 -3.39 -11.19
N TRP A 43 7.19 -3.01 -10.29
CA TRP A 43 7.55 -2.58 -8.95
C TRP A 43 7.94 -3.73 -8.03
N HIS A 44 7.32 -4.88 -8.20
CA HIS A 44 7.73 -6.10 -7.51
C HIS A 44 9.08 -6.61 -8.00
N GLU A 45 9.37 -6.44 -9.29
CA GLU A 45 10.63 -6.85 -9.92
C GLU A 45 11.81 -6.00 -9.43
N GLN A 46 11.58 -4.72 -9.16
CA GLN A 46 12.57 -3.78 -8.62
C GLN A 46 12.65 -3.77 -7.08
N ASP A 47 11.73 -4.43 -6.37
CA ASP A 47 11.73 -4.50 -4.89
C ASP A 47 12.58 -5.67 -4.39
N GLU A 48 13.91 -5.52 -4.47
CA GLU A 48 14.88 -6.52 -4.03
C GLU A 48 14.65 -6.98 -2.57
N ARG A 49 14.15 -6.07 -1.72
CA ARG A 49 13.90 -6.32 -0.29
C ARG A 49 12.54 -6.96 0.00
N ARG A 50 11.71 -7.16 -1.03
CA ARG A 50 10.33 -7.67 -0.95
C ARG A 50 9.50 -6.92 0.09
N SER A 51 9.73 -5.61 0.21
CA SER A 51 9.09 -4.71 1.15
C SER A 51 7.59 -4.56 0.87
N LEU A 52 7.19 -4.62 -0.41
CA LEU A 52 5.80 -4.57 -0.87
C LEU A 52 4.99 -5.79 -0.43
N ALA A 53 5.62 -6.97 -0.39
CA ALA A 53 4.98 -8.19 0.09
C ALA A 53 4.73 -8.18 1.61
N LYS A 54 5.51 -7.39 2.36
CA LYS A 54 5.41 -7.27 3.83
C LYS A 54 4.33 -6.30 4.30
N VAL A 55 3.69 -5.60 3.37
CA VAL A 55 2.69 -4.56 3.66
C VAL A 55 1.53 -5.05 4.53
N PRO A 56 0.90 -6.21 4.27
CA PRO A 56 -0.20 -6.67 5.11
C PRO A 56 0.25 -6.93 6.55
N GLU A 57 1.43 -7.53 6.73
CA GLU A 57 1.98 -7.85 8.05
C GLU A 57 2.37 -6.58 8.83
N MET A 58 3.02 -5.63 8.17
CA MET A 58 3.37 -4.33 8.77
C MET A 58 2.12 -3.56 9.18
N PHE A 59 1.08 -3.54 8.35
CA PHE A 59 -0.18 -2.88 8.68
C PHE A 59 -0.83 -3.52 9.89
N ARG A 60 -0.91 -4.86 9.95
CA ARG A 60 -1.45 -5.58 11.12
C ARG A 60 -0.71 -5.19 12.40
N LYS A 61 0.63 -5.24 12.40
CA LYS A 61 1.46 -4.84 13.54
C LYS A 61 1.22 -3.39 13.96
N LEU A 62 0.97 -2.49 13.00
CA LEU A 62 0.66 -1.09 13.31
C LEU A 62 -0.73 -0.91 13.93
N VAL A 63 -1.73 -1.67 13.47
CA VAL A 63 -3.07 -1.69 14.05
C VAL A 63 -3.02 -2.20 15.49
N GLU A 64 -2.33 -3.31 15.72
CA GLU A 64 -2.18 -3.93 17.05
C GLU A 64 -1.50 -2.97 18.04
N SER A 65 -0.49 -2.22 17.59
CA SER A 65 0.31 -1.35 18.47
C SER A 65 -0.23 0.07 18.64
N ARG A 66 -0.90 0.64 17.63
CA ARG A 66 -1.29 2.06 17.61
C ARG A 66 -2.75 2.31 17.23
N GLY A 67 -3.51 1.26 16.98
CA GLY A 67 -4.90 1.36 16.54
C GLY A 67 -5.06 1.65 15.05
N PRO A 68 -6.28 1.44 14.52
CA PRO A 68 -6.56 1.43 13.09
C PRO A 68 -6.39 2.79 12.40
N VAL A 69 -6.72 3.90 13.07
CA VAL A 69 -6.60 5.24 12.49
C VAL A 69 -5.14 5.60 12.23
N VAL A 70 -4.26 5.31 13.19
CA VAL A 70 -2.81 5.56 13.05
C VAL A 70 -2.23 4.64 11.97
N ALA A 71 -2.66 3.39 11.90
CA ALA A 71 -2.26 2.43 10.87
C ALA A 71 -2.58 2.88 9.45
N ILE A 72 -3.82 3.34 9.22
CA ILE A 72 -4.26 3.85 7.93
C ILE A 72 -3.45 5.08 7.53
N ARG A 73 -3.31 6.06 8.43
CA ARG A 73 -2.56 7.29 8.17
C ARG A 73 -1.11 7.02 7.82
N ALA A 74 -0.43 6.18 8.60
CA ALA A 74 0.96 5.82 8.35
C ALA A 74 1.14 5.08 7.02
N ARG A 75 0.22 4.17 6.66
CA ARG A 75 0.32 3.41 5.42
C ARG A 75 0.11 4.28 4.18
N LEU A 76 -0.86 5.19 4.23
CA LEU A 76 -1.11 6.15 3.14
C LEU A 76 0.08 7.09 2.94
N ILE A 77 0.64 7.62 4.03
CA ILE A 77 1.82 8.50 3.95
C ILE A 77 3.02 7.76 3.37
N ASN A 78 3.28 6.52 3.81
CA ASN A 78 4.41 5.75 3.31
C ASN A 78 4.24 5.40 1.82
N LEU A 79 3.03 5.05 1.39
CA LEU A 79 2.77 4.81 -0.02
C LEU A 79 2.92 6.08 -0.87
N LEU A 80 2.39 7.21 -0.41
CA LEU A 80 2.57 8.51 -1.09
C LEU A 80 4.05 8.89 -1.17
N HIS A 81 4.83 8.55 -0.14
CA HIS A 81 6.27 8.76 -0.14
C HIS A 81 7.00 7.85 -1.15
N GLN A 82 6.61 6.58 -1.24
CA GLN A 82 7.15 5.65 -2.24
C GLN A 82 6.78 6.08 -3.67
N LEU A 83 5.54 6.50 -3.90
CA LEU A 83 5.08 7.08 -5.17
C LEU A 83 5.89 8.33 -5.54
N ARG A 84 6.06 9.26 -4.58
CA ARG A 84 6.79 10.51 -4.81
C ARG A 84 8.28 10.30 -5.08
N MET A 85 8.94 9.38 -4.39
CA MET A 85 10.34 9.06 -4.69
C MET A 85 10.48 8.49 -6.10
N ARG A 86 9.55 7.64 -6.55
CA ARG A 86 9.68 6.93 -7.83
C ARG A 86 9.17 7.67 -9.06
N SER A 87 8.19 8.58 -8.94
CA SER A 87 7.92 9.52 -10.04
C SER A 87 9.15 10.37 -10.35
N ARG A 88 9.99 10.67 -9.36
CA ARG A 88 11.24 11.40 -9.60
C ARG A 88 12.26 10.56 -10.38
N ASP A 89 12.42 9.28 -10.04
CA ASP A 89 13.32 8.37 -10.76
C ASP A 89 12.86 8.09 -12.20
N ILE A 90 11.53 8.00 -12.44
CA ILE A 90 10.96 7.81 -13.78
C ILE A 90 11.20 9.05 -14.66
N ILE A 91 11.01 10.26 -14.09
CA ILE A 91 11.25 11.52 -14.82
C ILE A 91 12.75 11.70 -15.12
N GLU A 92 13.65 11.40 -14.18
CA GLU A 92 15.11 11.55 -14.39
C GLU A 92 15.68 10.51 -15.38
N GLY A 93 15.11 9.29 -15.44
CA GLY A 93 15.51 8.27 -16.42
C GLY A 93 15.10 8.61 -17.86
N GLU A 94 13.97 9.29 -18.06
CA GLU A 94 13.45 9.64 -19.39
C GLU A 94 14.22 10.81 -20.04
N TYR A 95 14.85 11.69 -19.25
CA TYR A 95 15.72 12.77 -19.77
C TYR A 95 17.18 12.34 -20.01
N ALA A 96 17.63 11.23 -19.41
CA ALA A 96 19.00 10.74 -19.59
C ALA A 96 19.20 10.03 -20.96
N GLU A 97 18.14 9.50 -21.56
CA GLU A 97 18.21 8.83 -22.88
C GLU A 97 18.14 9.82 -24.05
N THR A 98 17.77 11.08 -23.82
CA THR A 98 17.69 12.10 -24.88
C THR A 98 18.98 12.89 -25.11
N GLU A 99 20.02 12.73 -24.27
CA GLU A 99 21.26 13.52 -24.36
C GLU A 99 22.47 12.76 -24.94
N THR A 100 22.29 11.57 -25.53
CA THR A 100 23.43 10.78 -26.08
C THR A 100 23.40 10.57 -27.61
N GLU A 101 22.57 11.33 -28.35
CA GLU A 101 22.57 11.35 -29.82
C GLU A 101 22.86 12.75 -30.40
N GLU A 102 23.82 13.50 -29.86
CA GLU A 102 24.46 14.60 -30.59
C GLU A 102 25.94 14.74 -30.17
N GLU A 103 26.84 13.95 -30.77
CA GLU A 103 28.15 14.42 -31.27
C GLU A 103 28.84 13.36 -32.18
#